data_AF-A0A4R6P598-F1
#
_entry.id   AF-A0A4R6P598-F1
#
_cell.length_a   1.000
_cell.length_b   1.000
_cell.length_c   1.000
_cell.angle_alpha   90.00
_cell.angle_beta   90.00
_cell.angle_gamma   90.00
#
_symmetry.space_group_name_H-M   'P 1'
#
loop_
_entity.id
_entity.type
_entity.pdbx_description
1 polymer ?
#
loop_
_entity_poly.entity_id
_entity_poly.type
_entity_poly.pdbx_seq_one_letter_code
_entity_poly.pdbx_strand_id
1 'polypeptide(L)'
;MNQSRGLLDSFDRNGLNTALSESTCLGVEVDADAGKLQLCLAVLTQPADGAEPGERKVLLTFTGVTRVAASLRIQRWDDIDARILPLTIDQLDEAIESFGGGGLHGWEFIDVDDSGWTLWSELLSFDTVLDQRIAAHVIEFSQEEGIDPRELDVRVWFDKITITDLDGREIPMAEFVEGGRRWWAAHDSGDARASKADVAPPL
;
A
#
# COMPACT_ATOMS: atom_id res chain seq x y z
N MET A 1 -4.41 13.61 20.69
CA MET A 1 -3.15 14.25 21.15
C MET A 1 -2.12 14.08 20.04
N ASN A 2 -1.77 15.17 19.33
CA ASN A 2 -0.70 15.15 18.32
C ASN A 2 0.66 15.15 19.02
N GLN A 3 1.23 13.96 19.24
CA GLN A 3 2.68 13.85 19.33
C GLN A 3 3.19 13.66 17.91
N SER A 4 4.01 14.60 17.47
CA SER A 4 4.63 14.65 16.15
C SER A 4 5.30 13.30 15.81
N ARG A 5 4.63 12.50 14.96
CA ARG A 5 5.22 11.39 14.22
C ARG A 5 6.09 12.03 13.14
N GLY A 6 7.40 11.93 13.27
CA GLY A 6 8.31 12.52 12.30
C GLY A 6 9.60 12.96 12.95
N LEU A 7 10.61 12.09 12.87
CA LEU A 7 12.03 12.45 12.84
C LEU A 7 12.98 11.22 12.72
N LEU A 8 12.50 10.05 12.30
CA LEU A 8 13.30 8.81 12.29
C LEU A 8 13.20 8.03 10.97
N ASP A 9 13.38 8.72 9.84
CA ASP A 9 14.17 8.27 8.68
C ASP A 9 13.87 9.20 7.50
N SER A 10 14.91 9.79 6.92
CA SER A 10 14.81 10.69 5.76
C SER A 10 14.63 9.89 4.47
N PHE A 11 13.60 9.05 4.37
CA PHE A 11 13.27 8.42 3.10
C PHE A 11 12.34 9.32 2.28
N ASP A 12 12.53 9.28 0.96
CA ASP A 12 11.83 10.11 -0.01
C ASP A 12 10.34 9.71 -0.09
N ARG A 13 9.53 10.24 0.84
CA ARG A 13 8.10 9.93 0.98
C ARG A 13 7.34 10.12 -0.33
N ASN A 14 7.58 11.25 -1.00
CA ASN A 14 6.91 11.55 -2.26
C ASN A 14 7.36 10.58 -3.36
N GLY A 15 8.66 10.28 -3.42
CA GLY A 15 9.18 9.27 -4.34
C GLY A 15 8.62 7.87 -4.09
N LEU A 16 8.44 7.49 -2.83
CA LEU A 16 7.84 6.20 -2.47
C LEU A 16 6.35 6.17 -2.84
N ASN A 17 5.60 7.25 -2.59
CA ASN A 17 4.22 7.36 -3.05
C ASN A 17 4.11 7.22 -4.58
N THR A 18 5.01 7.88 -5.33
CA THR A 18 5.08 7.73 -6.80
C THR A 18 5.38 6.29 -7.22
N ALA A 19 6.30 5.61 -6.54
CA ALA A 19 6.68 4.24 -6.88
C ALA A 19 5.62 3.19 -6.51
N LEU A 20 4.75 3.49 -5.53
CA LEU A 20 3.64 2.62 -5.13
C LEU A 20 2.34 2.88 -5.89
N SER A 21 2.18 4.07 -6.48
CA SER A 21 1.00 4.44 -7.25
C SER A 21 0.69 3.42 -8.35
N GLU A 22 -0.57 2.99 -8.41
CA GLU A 22 -1.07 1.98 -9.35
C GLU A 22 -0.38 0.59 -9.25
N SER A 23 0.36 0.34 -8.17
CA SER A 23 0.89 -1.00 -7.90
C SER A 23 -0.24 -1.93 -7.52
N THR A 24 -0.20 -3.17 -7.99
CA THR A 24 -1.17 -4.19 -7.62
C THR A 24 -0.75 -4.87 -6.32
N CYS A 25 -1.63 -4.92 -5.32
CA CYS A 25 -1.41 -5.73 -4.12
C CYS A 25 -1.83 -7.18 -4.36
N LEU A 26 -0.87 -8.09 -4.30
CA LEU A 26 -1.05 -9.51 -4.60
C LEU A 26 -1.32 -10.37 -3.35
N GLY A 27 -1.02 -9.85 -2.16
CA GLY A 27 -1.17 -10.57 -0.89
C GLY A 27 -0.38 -9.94 0.24
N VAL A 28 -0.61 -10.43 1.46
CA VAL A 28 0.05 -9.99 2.68
C VAL A 28 0.38 -11.15 3.60
N GLU A 29 1.56 -11.09 4.22
CA GLU A 29 1.92 -11.97 5.33
C GLU A 29 2.10 -11.15 6.60
N VAL A 30 1.46 -11.58 7.69
CA VAL A 30 1.59 -10.95 9.00
C VAL A 30 2.24 -11.93 9.97
N ASP A 31 3.40 -11.55 10.50
CA ASP A 31 4.05 -12.22 11.61
C ASP A 31 3.92 -11.32 12.85
N ALA A 32 2.84 -11.55 13.60
CA ALA A 32 2.47 -10.76 14.77
C ALA A 32 3.52 -10.88 15.89
N ASP A 33 4.11 -12.06 16.06
CA ASP A 33 5.11 -12.33 17.09
C ASP A 33 6.44 -11.62 16.78
N ALA A 34 6.83 -11.56 15.51
CA ALA A 34 8.01 -10.83 15.06
C ALA A 34 7.76 -9.31 14.86
N GLY A 35 6.52 -8.84 14.96
CA GLY A 35 6.16 -7.46 14.64
C GLY A 35 6.51 -7.11 13.19
N LYS A 36 6.18 -8.00 12.25
CA LYS A 36 6.50 -7.88 10.83
C LYS A 36 5.24 -8.02 9.98
N LEU A 37 5.13 -7.20 8.95
CA LEU A 37 4.13 -7.32 7.90
C LEU A 37 4.82 -7.23 6.55
N GLN A 38 4.44 -8.07 5.59
CA GLN A 38 5.06 -8.11 4.27
C GLN A 38 3.99 -8.09 3.19
N LEU A 39 4.01 -7.08 2.32
CA LEU A 39 3.16 -7.00 1.14
C LEU A 39 3.88 -7.57 -0.08
N CYS A 40 3.18 -8.37 -0.86
CA CYS A 40 3.62 -8.77 -2.19
C CYS A 40 2.97 -7.82 -3.21
N LEU A 41 3.79 -7.04 -3.92
CA LEU A 41 3.30 -6.02 -4.85
C LEU A 41 3.81 -6.29 -6.26
N ALA A 42 2.94 -6.15 -7.26
CA ALA A 42 3.36 -5.95 -8.64
C ALA A 42 3.42 -4.44 -8.92
N VAL A 43 4.63 -3.92 -9.10
CA VAL A 43 4.91 -2.49 -9.21
C VAL A 43 5.20 -2.07 -10.65
N LEU A 44 4.90 -0.81 -10.93
CA LEU A 44 5.25 -0.13 -12.18
C LEU A 44 6.65 0.47 -12.04
N THR A 45 7.61 -0.07 -12.77
CA THR A 45 9.01 0.33 -12.65
C THR A 45 9.75 0.16 -13.97
N GLN A 46 10.71 1.03 -14.24
CA GLN A 46 11.58 0.91 -15.41
C GLN A 46 13.06 0.93 -14.96
N PRO A 47 13.91 0.00 -15.43
CA PRO A 47 15.34 0.03 -15.11
C PRO A 47 16.02 1.25 -15.77
N ALA A 48 17.19 1.63 -15.26
CA ALA A 48 17.97 2.73 -15.86
C ALA A 48 18.55 2.33 -17.23
N ASP A 49 19.00 1.08 -17.34
CA ASP A 49 19.54 0.47 -18.55
C ASP A 49 19.00 -0.96 -18.71
N GLY A 50 18.73 -1.38 -19.94
CA GLY A 50 18.36 -2.77 -20.27
C GLY A 50 16.92 -2.94 -20.76
N ALA A 51 16.59 -4.18 -21.11
CA ALA A 51 15.24 -4.55 -21.55
C ALA A 51 14.25 -4.40 -20.39
N GLU A 52 13.05 -3.97 -20.71
CA GLU A 52 12.00 -3.75 -19.74
C GLU A 52 11.58 -5.07 -19.12
N PRO A 53 11.75 -5.25 -17.80
CA PRO A 53 10.82 -6.13 -17.13
C PRO A 53 9.45 -5.47 -17.27
N GLY A 54 8.42 -6.24 -17.60
CA GLY A 54 7.04 -5.75 -17.47
C GLY A 54 6.74 -5.44 -15.99
N GLU A 55 5.55 -5.79 -15.53
CA GLU A 55 5.25 -5.70 -14.09
C GLU A 55 6.30 -6.46 -13.27
N ARG A 56 6.97 -5.75 -12.35
CA ARG A 56 7.97 -6.34 -11.45
C ARG A 56 7.30 -6.67 -10.13
N LYS A 57 7.48 -7.89 -9.65
CA LYS A 57 7.04 -8.27 -8.31
C LYS A 57 8.12 -7.96 -7.28
N VAL A 58 7.72 -7.33 -6.18
CA VAL A 58 8.58 -7.00 -5.04
C VAL A 58 7.88 -7.35 -3.73
N LEU A 59 8.68 -7.51 -2.69
CA LEU A 59 8.22 -7.71 -1.32
C LEU A 59 8.53 -6.46 -0.51
N LEU A 60 7.48 -5.79 -0.05
CA LEU A 60 7.56 -4.60 0.78
C LEU A 60 7.39 -5.02 2.24
N THR A 61 8.48 -5.04 2.99
CA THR A 61 8.52 -5.54 4.37
C THR A 61 8.56 -4.40 5.36
N PHE A 62 7.58 -4.37 6.25
CA PHE A 62 7.48 -3.49 7.40
C PHE A 62 7.95 -4.24 8.65
N THR A 63 8.83 -3.62 9.43
CA THR A 63 9.34 -4.17 10.70
C THR A 63 9.11 -3.18 11.84
N GLY A 64 9.01 -3.72 13.05
CA GLY A 64 8.59 -2.93 14.20
C GLY A 64 7.11 -2.54 14.12
N VAL A 65 6.29 -3.43 13.53
CA VAL A 65 4.85 -3.21 13.39
C VAL A 65 4.21 -3.23 14.78
N THR A 66 3.54 -2.14 15.15
CA THR A 66 2.90 -2.02 16.47
C THR A 66 1.39 -2.17 16.40
N ARG A 67 0.80 -1.95 15.22
CA ARG A 67 -0.65 -1.99 15.02
C ARG A 67 -0.99 -2.26 13.56
N VAL A 68 -2.06 -3.01 13.35
CA VAL A 68 -2.70 -3.22 12.05
C VAL A 68 -4.20 -3.01 12.22
N ALA A 69 -4.79 -2.16 11.40
CA ALA A 69 -6.23 -1.95 11.35
C ALA A 69 -6.71 -2.09 9.91
N ALA A 70 -7.93 -2.60 9.73
CA ALA A 70 -8.54 -2.67 8.42
C ALA A 70 -10.05 -2.42 8.48
N SER A 71 -10.56 -1.80 7.43
CA SER A 71 -11.99 -1.63 7.17
C SER A 71 -12.32 -2.34 5.86
N LEU A 72 -13.06 -3.44 5.95
CA LEU A 72 -13.65 -4.10 4.79
C LEU A 72 -15.13 -3.74 4.77
N ARG A 73 -15.59 -3.07 3.71
CA ARG A 73 -16.95 -2.56 3.60
C ARG A 73 -17.54 -2.76 2.22
N ILE A 74 -18.86 -2.69 2.15
CA ILE A 74 -19.61 -2.51 0.91
C ILE A 74 -20.39 -1.21 1.05
N GLN A 75 -20.29 -0.32 0.07
CA GLN A 75 -21.06 0.91 0.04
C GLN A 75 -21.60 1.16 -1.37
N ARG A 76 -22.90 0.95 -1.56
CA ARG A 76 -23.57 1.31 -2.81
C ARG A 76 -23.77 2.82 -2.89
N TRP A 77 -23.94 3.34 -4.10
CA TRP A 77 -24.17 4.78 -4.30
C TRP A 77 -25.45 5.29 -3.62
N ASP A 78 -26.42 4.40 -3.35
CA ASP A 78 -27.69 4.71 -2.70
C ASP A 78 -27.75 4.32 -1.21
N ASP A 79 -26.67 3.79 -0.65
CA ASP A 79 -26.62 3.43 0.76
C ASP A 79 -26.38 4.67 1.65
N ILE A 80 -27.15 4.77 2.74
CA ILE A 80 -26.98 5.81 3.76
C ILE A 80 -25.74 5.52 4.63
N ASP A 81 -25.52 4.24 4.97
CA ASP A 81 -24.43 3.77 5.81
C ASP A 81 -23.69 2.63 5.11
N ALA A 82 -22.36 2.58 5.25
CA ALA A 82 -21.55 1.49 4.74
C ALA A 82 -21.81 0.19 5.52
N ARG A 83 -21.89 -0.94 4.82
CA ARG A 83 -21.97 -2.26 5.45
C ARG A 83 -20.57 -2.78 5.75
N ILE A 84 -20.17 -2.73 7.01
CA ILE A 84 -18.91 -3.30 7.50
C ILE A 84 -19.01 -4.83 7.45
N LEU A 85 -18.03 -5.47 6.81
CA LEU A 85 -17.89 -6.92 6.76
C LEU A 85 -16.94 -7.40 7.87
N PRO A 86 -17.22 -8.57 8.49
CA PRO A 86 -16.29 -9.17 9.44
C PRO A 86 -14.96 -9.49 8.77
N LEU A 87 -13.86 -9.14 9.45
CA LEU A 87 -12.50 -9.48 9.05
C LEU A 87 -11.66 -9.62 10.32
N THR A 88 -10.67 -10.50 10.28
CA THR A 88 -9.64 -10.62 11.30
C THR A 88 -8.26 -10.48 10.64
N ILE A 89 -7.23 -10.22 11.45
CA ILE A 89 -5.86 -10.07 10.93
C ILE A 89 -5.39 -11.32 10.18
N ASP A 90 -5.77 -12.52 10.63
CA ASP A 90 -5.43 -13.81 10.01
C ASP A 90 -6.13 -14.02 8.66
N GLN A 91 -7.21 -13.27 8.39
CA GLN A 91 -7.98 -13.32 7.15
C GLN A 91 -7.61 -12.20 6.17
N LEU A 92 -6.65 -11.34 6.53
CA LEU A 92 -6.31 -10.16 5.72
C LEU A 92 -5.75 -10.57 4.35
N ASP A 93 -4.97 -11.65 4.27
CA ASP A 93 -4.42 -12.17 3.01
C ASP A 93 -5.52 -12.62 2.06
N GLU A 94 -6.42 -13.49 2.53
CA GLU A 94 -7.59 -13.94 1.75
C GLU A 94 -8.47 -12.76 1.31
N ALA A 95 -8.62 -11.74 2.16
CA ALA A 95 -9.36 -10.54 1.83
C ALA A 95 -8.68 -9.78 0.67
N ILE A 96 -7.37 -9.50 0.74
CA ILE A 96 -6.60 -8.83 -0.32
C ILE A 96 -6.67 -9.62 -1.64
N GLU A 97 -6.45 -10.94 -1.58
CA GLU A 97 -6.54 -11.81 -2.76
C GLU A 97 -7.93 -11.76 -3.41
N SER A 98 -8.99 -11.62 -2.60
CA SER A 98 -10.37 -11.57 -3.11
C SER A 98 -10.67 -10.35 -3.98
N PHE A 99 -9.84 -9.30 -3.96
CA PHE A 99 -9.92 -8.15 -4.88
C PHE A 99 -9.23 -8.43 -6.22
N GLY A 100 -8.72 -9.64 -6.44
CA GLY A 100 -8.20 -10.09 -7.73
C GLY A 100 -6.92 -9.38 -8.19
N GLY A 101 -6.16 -8.80 -7.27
CA GLY A 101 -5.00 -7.98 -7.60
C GLY A 101 -5.37 -6.55 -8.03
N GLY A 102 -6.42 -5.99 -7.45
CA GLY A 102 -6.75 -4.57 -7.59
C GLY A 102 -5.54 -3.67 -7.26
N GLY A 103 -5.42 -2.57 -8.00
CA GLY A 103 -4.42 -1.54 -7.75
C GLY A 103 -4.56 -0.97 -6.35
N LEU A 104 -3.45 -0.54 -5.77
CA LEU A 104 -3.44 0.29 -4.59
C LEU A 104 -4.05 1.64 -4.96
N HIS A 105 -5.23 1.92 -4.43
CA HIS A 105 -5.86 3.22 -4.58
C HIS A 105 -5.33 4.17 -3.50
N GLY A 106 -4.98 5.38 -3.93
CA GLY A 106 -4.41 6.41 -3.07
C GLY A 106 -3.44 7.33 -3.80
N TRP A 107 -3.29 8.54 -3.28
CA TRP A 107 -2.31 9.54 -3.77
C TRP A 107 -1.12 9.67 -2.82
N GLU A 108 -1.36 9.47 -1.52
CA GLU A 108 -0.35 9.45 -0.47
C GLU A 108 -0.59 8.19 0.37
N PHE A 109 0.45 7.37 0.53
CA PHE A 109 0.34 6.12 1.30
C PHE A 109 1.04 6.26 2.66
N ILE A 110 2.17 6.96 2.71
CA ILE A 110 3.00 7.04 3.91
C ILE A 110 2.74 8.33 4.69
N ASP A 111 2.62 8.21 6.02
CA ASP A 111 2.48 9.30 6.97
C ASP A 111 1.39 10.30 6.58
N VAL A 112 0.24 9.75 6.16
CA VAL A 112 -0.99 10.49 5.89
C VAL A 112 -1.51 11.10 7.19
N ASP A 113 -2.09 12.30 7.10
CA ASP A 113 -2.60 13.03 8.25
C ASP A 113 -3.72 12.26 8.98
N ASP A 114 -3.78 12.43 10.31
CA ASP A 114 -4.76 11.73 11.16
C ASP A 114 -6.17 12.36 11.07
N SER A 115 -6.41 13.41 10.28
CA SER A 115 -7.73 14.06 10.16
C SER A 115 -8.86 13.12 9.72
N GLY A 116 -8.56 12.06 8.96
CA GLY A 116 -9.51 11.02 8.57
C GLY A 116 -9.71 9.91 9.61
N TRP A 117 -8.82 9.80 10.61
CA TRP A 117 -8.77 8.66 11.53
C TRP A 117 -10.05 8.49 12.33
N THR A 118 -10.60 9.58 12.88
CA THR A 118 -11.76 9.50 13.79
C THR A 118 -12.95 8.84 13.09
N LEU A 119 -13.28 9.30 11.87
CA LEU A 119 -14.38 8.75 11.09
C LEU A 119 -14.06 7.33 10.62
N TRP A 120 -12.84 7.09 10.15
CA TRP A 120 -12.42 5.77 9.69
C TRP A 120 -12.44 4.71 10.79
N SER A 121 -12.09 5.09 12.02
CA SER A 121 -12.06 4.19 13.17
C SER A 121 -13.43 3.66 13.59
N GLU A 122 -14.52 4.32 13.16
CA GLU A 122 -15.89 3.86 13.37
C GLU A 122 -16.30 2.77 12.37
N LEU A 123 -15.53 2.60 11.28
CA LEU A 123 -15.82 1.69 10.17
C LEU A 123 -14.93 0.43 10.16
N LEU A 124 -14.19 0.18 11.24
CA LEU A 124 -13.21 -0.91 11.28
C LEU A 124 -13.87 -2.28 11.33
N SER A 125 -13.34 -3.17 10.50
CA SER A 125 -13.57 -4.60 10.65
C SER A 125 -12.72 -5.17 11.77
N PHE A 126 -11.47 -4.71 11.90
CA PHE A 126 -10.61 -5.01 13.04
C PHE A 126 -9.58 -3.91 13.34
N ASP A 127 -9.09 -3.93 14.58
CA ASP A 127 -8.04 -3.07 15.09
C ASP A 127 -7.14 -3.87 16.04
N THR A 128 -6.03 -4.39 15.52
CA THR A 128 -5.13 -5.27 16.27
C THR A 128 -3.88 -4.50 16.69
N VAL A 129 -3.70 -4.34 18.00
CA VAL A 129 -2.51 -3.75 18.60
C VAL A 129 -1.54 -4.87 18.98
N LEU A 130 -0.35 -4.86 18.38
CA LEU A 130 0.73 -5.83 18.58
C LEU A 130 1.72 -5.34 19.65
N ASP A 131 1.95 -4.03 19.71
CA ASP A 131 2.84 -3.35 20.65
C ASP A 131 2.20 -2.01 21.06
N GLN A 132 2.34 -1.62 22.33
CA GLN A 132 1.80 -0.36 22.87
C GLN A 132 2.68 0.86 22.54
N ARG A 133 3.86 0.63 21.99
CA ARG A 133 4.77 1.69 21.56
C ARG A 133 4.21 2.47 20.38
N ILE A 134 4.56 3.76 20.33
CA ILE A 134 4.29 4.60 19.17
C ILE A 134 5.30 4.25 18.08
N ALA A 135 4.81 3.77 16.94
CA ALA A 135 5.63 3.52 15.77
C ALA A 135 6.07 4.84 15.11
N ALA A 136 7.20 4.81 14.40
CA ALA A 136 7.72 5.99 13.72
C ALA A 136 6.86 6.42 12.53
N HIS A 137 6.27 5.46 11.82
CA HIS A 137 5.57 5.67 10.55
C HIS A 137 4.21 4.97 10.50
N VAL A 138 3.39 5.42 9.55
CA VAL A 138 2.15 4.75 9.16
C VAL A 138 2.09 4.61 7.65
N ILE A 139 1.58 3.47 7.16
CA ILE A 139 1.16 3.32 5.77
C ILE A 139 -0.35 3.07 5.75
N GLU A 140 -1.03 3.72 4.82
CA GLU A 140 -2.41 3.47 4.46
C GLU A 140 -2.48 3.11 2.98
N PHE A 141 -3.29 2.12 2.65
CA PHE A 141 -3.62 1.79 1.27
C PHE A 141 -5.02 1.20 1.18
N SER A 142 -5.64 1.29 0.01
CA SER A 142 -6.95 0.71 -0.23
C SER A 142 -7.03 -0.10 -1.53
N GLN A 143 -7.98 -1.02 -1.58
CA GLN A 143 -8.39 -1.76 -2.78
C GLN A 143 -9.90 -1.63 -2.94
N GLU A 144 -10.37 -1.39 -4.17
CA GLU A 144 -11.78 -1.11 -4.48
C GLU A 144 -12.26 -1.95 -5.68
N GLU A 145 -13.52 -2.36 -5.67
CA GLU A 145 -14.18 -3.04 -6.79
C GLU A 145 -15.15 -2.12 -7.55
N GLY A 146 -14.82 -1.63 -8.74
CA GLY A 146 -15.80 -1.19 -9.76
C GLY A 146 -17.06 -0.41 -9.29
N ILE A 147 -18.24 -0.73 -9.85
CA ILE A 147 -19.51 -0.04 -9.57
C ILE A 147 -20.26 -0.77 -8.45
N ASP A 148 -20.70 -0.04 -7.42
CA ASP A 148 -21.22 -0.51 -6.12
C ASP A 148 -20.14 -1.18 -5.26
N PRO A 149 -19.06 -0.46 -4.93
CA PRO A 149 -17.80 -1.07 -4.56
C PRO A 149 -17.83 -1.76 -3.20
N ARG A 150 -17.23 -2.95 -3.19
CA ARG A 150 -16.54 -3.45 -2.02
C ARG A 150 -15.20 -2.70 -1.92
N GLU A 151 -14.84 -2.32 -0.70
CA GLU A 151 -13.62 -1.55 -0.44
C GLU A 151 -12.91 -2.15 0.78
N LEU A 152 -11.60 -2.30 0.67
CA LEU A 152 -10.71 -2.70 1.74
C LEU A 152 -9.70 -1.58 1.96
N ASP A 153 -9.76 -0.93 3.12
CA ASP A 153 -8.69 -0.06 3.59
C ASP A 153 -7.85 -0.79 4.62
N VAL A 154 -6.54 -0.62 4.55
CA VAL A 154 -5.59 -1.17 5.51
C VAL A 154 -4.66 -0.07 5.98
N ARG A 155 -4.45 0.00 7.29
CA ARG A 155 -3.51 0.90 7.93
C ARG A 155 -2.54 0.12 8.84
N VAL A 156 -1.25 0.37 8.67
CA VAL A 156 -0.17 -0.33 9.37
C VAL A 156 0.76 0.69 10.02
N TRP A 157 1.02 0.55 11.30
CA TRP A 157 1.98 1.38 12.05
C TRP A 157 3.27 0.60 12.22
N PHE A 158 4.40 1.17 11.79
CA PHE A 158 5.69 0.47 11.70
C PHE A 158 6.88 1.40 11.93
N ASP A 159 8.07 0.82 12.12
CA ASP A 159 9.30 1.61 12.32
C ASP A 159 10.16 1.70 11.08
N LYS A 160 10.28 0.60 10.33
CA LYS A 160 11.15 0.53 9.16
C LYS A 160 10.50 -0.22 8.01
N ILE A 161 10.77 0.26 6.80
CA ILE A 161 10.40 -0.38 5.55
C ILE A 161 11.66 -0.87 4.81
N THR A 162 11.56 -2.04 4.18
CA THR A 162 12.59 -2.60 3.30
C THR A 162 11.94 -3.18 2.06
N ILE A 163 12.65 -3.15 0.93
CA ILE A 163 12.15 -3.66 -0.35
C ILE A 163 13.08 -4.78 -0.79
N THR A 164 12.53 -5.92 -1.17
CA THR A 164 13.29 -7.02 -1.77
C THR A 164 12.62 -7.49 -3.06
N ASP A 165 13.38 -8.12 -3.95
CA ASP A 165 12.79 -8.93 -5.01
C ASP A 165 12.32 -10.29 -4.47
N LEU A 166 11.73 -11.11 -5.35
CA LEU A 166 11.22 -12.43 -4.97
C LEU A 166 12.33 -13.43 -4.59
N ASP A 167 13.58 -13.16 -4.96
CA ASP A 167 14.74 -13.97 -4.56
C ASP A 167 15.30 -13.52 -3.20
N GLY A 168 14.68 -12.52 -2.57
CA GLY A 168 15.07 -11.97 -1.26
C GLY A 168 16.23 -10.98 -1.34
N ARG A 169 16.63 -10.53 -2.54
CA ARG A 169 17.67 -9.53 -2.70
C ARG A 169 17.11 -8.14 -2.42
N GLU A 170 17.78 -7.39 -1.56
CA GLU A 170 17.41 -6.01 -1.25
C GLU A 170 17.49 -5.11 -2.47
N ILE A 171 16.42 -4.34 -2.70
CA ILE A 171 16.35 -3.25 -3.66
C ILE A 171 16.53 -1.95 -2.86
N PRO A 172 17.61 -1.18 -3.09
CA PRO A 172 17.80 0.09 -2.40
C PRO A 172 16.59 1.02 -2.60
N MET A 173 16.13 1.66 -1.53
CA MET A 173 14.98 2.58 -1.57
C MET A 173 15.09 3.62 -2.69
N ALA A 174 16.26 4.23 -2.85
CA ALA A 174 16.50 5.21 -3.91
C ALA A 174 16.37 4.60 -5.32
N GLU A 175 16.80 3.35 -5.52
CA GLU A 175 16.67 2.66 -6.82
C GLU A 175 15.20 2.35 -7.12
N PHE A 176 14.46 1.88 -6.11
CA PHE A 176 13.03 1.60 -6.22
C PHE A 176 12.24 2.85 -6.62
N VAL A 177 12.48 3.96 -5.92
CA VAL A 177 11.87 5.26 -6.19
C VAL A 177 12.18 5.76 -7.60
N GLU A 178 13.46 5.74 -8.00
CA GLU A 178 13.85 6.20 -9.33
C GLU A 178 13.29 5.31 -10.44
N GLY A 179 13.08 4.02 -10.16
CA GLY A 179 12.39 3.10 -11.07
C GLY A 179 10.94 3.49 -11.35
N GLY A 180 10.20 3.83 -10.30
CA GLY A 180 8.83 4.33 -10.44
C GLY A 180 8.77 5.67 -11.19
N ARG A 181 9.66 6.61 -10.86
CA ARG A 181 9.76 7.92 -11.55
C ARG A 181 10.00 7.78 -13.04
N ARG A 182 10.92 6.89 -13.44
CA ARG A 182 11.19 6.63 -14.86
C ARG A 182 9.96 6.08 -15.57
N TRP A 183 9.24 5.15 -14.93
CA TRP A 183 8.02 4.60 -15.51
C TRP A 183 6.96 5.67 -15.75
N TRP A 184 6.68 6.51 -14.74
CA TRP A 184 5.71 7.60 -14.88
C TRP A 184 6.13 8.66 -15.90
N ALA A 185 7.41 9.03 -15.95
CA ALA A 185 7.91 9.94 -16.96
C ALA A 185 7.77 9.38 -18.39
N ALA A 186 7.99 8.06 -18.57
CA ALA A 186 7.78 7.39 -19.84
C ALA A 186 6.29 7.34 -20.21
N HIS A 187 5.42 7.01 -19.26
CA HIS A 187 3.96 7.03 -19.42
C HIS A 187 3.46 8.41 -19.87
N ASP A 188 3.87 9.47 -19.18
CA ASP A 188 3.49 10.86 -19.47
C ASP A 188 3.98 11.34 -20.85
N SER A 189 5.05 10.75 -21.36
CA SER A 189 5.57 11.02 -22.72
C SER A 189 4.86 10.21 -23.82
N GLY A 190 3.92 9.34 -23.47
CA GLY A 190 3.24 8.44 -24.41
C GLY A 190 4.10 7.27 -24.89
N ASP A 191 5.11 6.86 -24.12
CA ASP A 191 5.91 5.68 -24.44
C ASP A 191 5.05 4.42 -24.38
N ALA A 192 4.90 3.73 -25.51
CA ALA A 192 4.09 2.51 -25.61
C ALA A 192 4.51 1.41 -24.62
N ARG A 193 5.74 1.49 -24.12
CA ARG A 193 6.32 0.56 -23.14
C ARG A 193 5.84 0.82 -21.72
N ALA A 194 5.42 2.04 -21.42
CA ALA A 194 4.83 2.45 -20.15
C ALA A 194 3.33 2.63 -20.33
N SER A 195 2.65 1.57 -20.79
CA SER A 195 1.20 1.54 -20.93
C SER A 195 0.64 0.31 -20.23
N LYS A 196 -0.36 0.52 -19.36
CA LYS A 196 -1.12 -0.53 -18.67
C LYS A 196 -2.60 -0.23 -18.86
N ALA A 197 -3.39 -1.26 -19.18
CA ALA A 197 -4.80 -1.09 -19.55
C ALA A 197 -5.64 -0.39 -18.46
N ASP A 198 -5.28 -0.64 -17.20
CA ASP A 198 -6.00 -0.12 -16.04
C ASP A 198 -5.41 1.21 -15.50
N VAL A 199 -4.36 1.75 -16.16
CA VAL A 199 -3.81 3.08 -15.86
C VAL A 199 -4.36 4.07 -16.88
N ALA A 200 -4.91 5.19 -16.39
CA ALA A 200 -5.46 6.22 -17.26
C ALA A 200 -4.38 6.77 -18.21
N PRO A 201 -4.69 6.98 -19.51
CA PRO A 201 -3.70 7.48 -20.47
C PRO A 201 -3.24 8.90 -20.10
N PRO A 202 -2.04 9.31 -20.54
CA PRO A 202 -1.57 10.68 -20.35
C PRO A 202 -2.54 11.67 -21.01
N LEU A 203 -2.79 12.79 -20.32
CA LEU A 203 -3.67 13.88 -20.76
C LEU A 203 -3.13 14.67 -21.96
#